data_AF-Q253B0-F1
#
_entry.id   AF-Q253B0-F1
#
_cell.length_a   1.000
_cell.length_b   1.000
_cell.length_c   1.000
_cell.angle_alpha   90.00
_cell.angle_beta   90.00
_cell.angle_gamma   90.00
#
_symmetry.space_group_name_H-M   'P 1'
#
loop_
_entity.id
_entity.type
_entity.pdbx_description
1 polymer ?
#
loop_
_entity_poly.entity_id
_entity_poly.type
_entity_poly.pdbx_seq_one_letter_code
_entity_poly.pdbx_strand_id
1 'polypeptide(L)'
;MDRFNFSGKFLDMETMEIHAQRKKRVHFDASGVFPKLESIVYNGSFGFLRAKLTGWYPELTSLVIACSSCKMDLDFRGKWEKNTSISVSNESAPLTLTFPKDVGVIVHTKVSTKGKVIVEGNFEKQGRGIWKKTYHNSLVGIAPITLVFDVHSGSGGTITLQ
;
A
#
# COMPACT_ATOMS: atom_id res chain seq x y z
N MET A 1 8.70 -12.83 -16.03
CA MET A 1 8.55 -11.73 -15.05
C MET A 1 7.81 -10.64 -15.77
N ASP A 2 6.60 -10.34 -15.32
CA ASP A 2 5.72 -9.36 -15.95
C ASP A 2 6.07 -7.97 -15.39
N ARG A 3 6.16 -6.98 -16.28
CA ARG A 3 6.50 -5.61 -15.93
C ARG A 3 5.43 -4.69 -16.46
N PHE A 4 4.80 -3.93 -15.57
CA PHE A 4 3.90 -2.83 -15.90
C PHE A 4 4.65 -1.54 -15.58
N ASN A 5 4.96 -0.74 -16.60
CA ASN A 5 5.76 0.47 -16.44
C ASN A 5 4.94 1.71 -16.81
N PHE A 6 4.66 2.53 -15.80
CA PHE A 6 3.98 3.80 -15.88
C PHE A 6 4.85 4.92 -15.27
N SER A 7 6.16 4.90 -15.50
CA SER A 7 7.09 5.96 -15.06
C SER A 7 7.02 7.26 -15.89
N GLY A 8 6.13 7.32 -16.89
CA GLY A 8 5.95 8.45 -17.81
C GLY A 8 4.97 9.51 -17.30
N LYS A 9 4.40 10.29 -18.23
CA LYS A 9 3.31 11.25 -17.95
C LYS A 9 2.00 10.72 -18.50
N PHE A 10 0.98 10.67 -17.67
CA PHE A 10 -0.36 10.17 -18.03
C PHE A 10 -1.40 11.21 -17.59
N LEU A 11 -1.51 12.28 -18.37
CA LEU A 11 -2.24 13.49 -17.97
C LEU A 11 -3.76 13.28 -17.87
N ASP A 12 -4.29 12.32 -18.60
CA ASP A 12 -5.73 12.06 -18.71
C ASP A 12 -6.14 10.71 -18.12
N MET A 13 -5.23 10.01 -17.43
CA MET A 13 -5.55 8.73 -16.81
C MET A 13 -6.29 8.98 -15.49
N GLU A 14 -7.54 8.54 -15.43
CA GLU A 14 -8.42 8.68 -14.26
C GLU A 14 -8.44 7.40 -13.41
N THR A 15 -8.28 6.24 -14.04
CA THR A 15 -8.28 4.94 -13.38
C THR A 15 -7.14 4.06 -13.89
N MET A 16 -6.61 3.22 -13.01
CA MET A 16 -5.59 2.23 -13.35
C MET A 16 -5.97 0.87 -12.77
N GLU A 17 -6.25 -0.10 -13.65
CA GLU A 17 -6.59 -1.46 -13.26
C GLU A 17 -5.57 -2.47 -13.80
N ILE A 18 -5.03 -3.30 -12.91
CA ILE A 18 -4.02 -4.31 -13.22
C ILE A 18 -4.51 -5.68 -12.79
N HIS A 19 -4.76 -6.54 -13.77
CA HIS A 19 -5.15 -7.93 -13.57
C HIS A 19 -3.95 -8.85 -13.85
N ALA A 20 -3.31 -9.31 -12.79
CA ALA A 20 -2.11 -10.14 -12.86
C ALA A 20 -2.32 -11.51 -12.20
N GLN A 21 -3.51 -12.08 -12.34
CA GLN A 21 -3.77 -13.44 -11.89
C GLN A 21 -2.83 -14.42 -12.59
N ARG A 22 -2.32 -15.40 -11.85
CA ARG A 22 -1.41 -16.46 -12.33
C ARG A 22 0.00 -15.99 -12.72
N LYS A 23 0.41 -14.76 -12.36
CA LYS A 23 1.77 -14.26 -12.61
C LYS A 23 2.69 -14.54 -11.43
N LYS A 24 3.79 -15.27 -11.64
CA LYS A 24 4.75 -15.63 -10.58
C LYS A 24 5.52 -14.43 -10.01
N ARG A 25 5.84 -13.44 -10.84
CA ARG A 25 6.63 -12.25 -10.47
C ARG A 25 6.13 -11.05 -11.25
N VAL A 26 5.64 -10.05 -10.55
CA VAL A 26 5.14 -8.79 -11.11
C VAL A 26 5.96 -7.63 -10.57
N HIS A 27 6.42 -6.78 -11.47
CA HIS A 27 6.93 -5.47 -11.15
C HIS A 27 5.94 -4.43 -11.68
N PHE A 28 5.36 -3.66 -10.78
CA PHE A 28 4.44 -2.58 -11.08
C PHE A 28 5.14 -1.25 -10.75
N ASP A 29 5.53 -0.49 -11.76
CA ASP A 29 6.17 0.82 -11.59
C ASP A 29 5.17 1.92 -11.95
N ALA A 30 4.71 2.66 -10.95
CA ALA A 30 3.82 3.82 -11.11
C ALA A 30 4.53 5.12 -10.66
N SER A 31 5.83 5.24 -10.89
CA SER A 31 6.62 6.43 -10.52
C SER A 31 6.37 7.68 -11.38
N GLY A 32 5.42 7.63 -12.32
CA GLY A 32 5.12 8.70 -13.24
C GLY A 32 4.31 9.87 -12.67
N VAL A 33 3.73 10.64 -13.58
CA VAL A 33 2.96 11.86 -13.30
C VAL A 33 1.50 11.61 -13.69
N PHE A 34 0.60 11.67 -12.70
CA PHE A 34 -0.81 11.29 -12.87
C PHE A 34 -1.77 12.35 -12.30
N PRO A 35 -1.91 13.51 -12.97
CA PRO A 35 -2.65 14.64 -12.42
C PRO A 35 -4.15 14.39 -12.22
N LYS A 36 -4.74 13.41 -12.91
CA LYS A 36 -6.18 13.10 -12.83
C LYS A 36 -6.49 11.72 -12.27
N LEU A 37 -5.48 10.95 -11.87
CA LEU A 37 -5.70 9.56 -11.44
C LEU A 37 -6.37 9.53 -10.08
N GLU A 38 -7.59 9.02 -10.04
CA GLU A 38 -8.43 8.98 -8.85
C GLU A 38 -8.37 7.62 -8.15
N SER A 39 -8.11 6.55 -8.91
CA SER A 39 -8.11 5.18 -8.38
C SER A 39 -7.08 4.24 -9.02
N ILE A 40 -6.50 3.36 -8.18
CA ILE A 40 -5.66 2.24 -8.62
C ILE A 40 -6.20 0.93 -8.04
N VAL A 41 -6.38 -0.09 -8.89
CA VAL A 41 -6.78 -1.44 -8.49
C VAL A 41 -5.80 -2.46 -9.04
N TYR A 42 -5.19 -3.25 -8.15
CA TYR A 42 -4.35 -4.39 -8.49
C TYR A 42 -4.96 -5.69 -7.96
N ASN A 43 -5.10 -6.67 -8.86
CA ASN A 43 -5.60 -8.00 -8.54
C ASN A 43 -4.59 -9.07 -8.98
N GLY A 44 -3.93 -9.70 -7.99
CA GLY A 44 -3.04 -10.85 -8.16
C GLY A 44 -3.56 -12.10 -7.45
N SER A 45 -2.90 -13.24 -7.66
CA SER A 45 -3.27 -14.50 -6.98
C SER A 45 -2.14 -15.14 -6.18
N PHE A 46 -0.93 -15.21 -6.71
CA PHE A 46 0.23 -15.80 -6.03
C PHE A 46 1.55 -15.19 -6.52
N GLY A 47 2.63 -15.46 -5.79
CA GLY A 47 3.99 -15.17 -6.24
C GLY A 47 4.60 -13.98 -5.53
N PHE A 48 5.25 -13.09 -6.30
CA PHE A 48 5.88 -11.89 -5.78
C PHE A 48 5.39 -10.65 -6.52
N LEU A 49 4.93 -9.65 -5.77
CA LEU A 49 4.62 -8.31 -6.25
C LEU A 49 5.63 -7.33 -5.70
N ARG A 50 6.29 -6.59 -6.59
CA ARG A 50 6.98 -5.35 -6.23
C ARG A 50 6.26 -4.18 -6.87
N ALA A 51 5.75 -3.26 -6.07
CA ALA A 51 5.07 -2.07 -6.56
C ALA A 51 5.81 -0.80 -6.13
N LYS A 52 6.04 0.11 -7.08
CA LYS A 52 6.58 1.45 -6.81
C LYS A 52 5.50 2.48 -7.06
N LEU A 53 4.88 2.97 -6.00
CA LEU A 53 3.88 4.04 -6.00
C LEU A 53 4.57 5.36 -5.59
N THR A 54 5.63 5.69 -6.32
CA THR A 54 6.54 6.83 -6.04
C THR A 54 6.29 8.04 -6.95
N GLY A 55 5.16 8.03 -7.66
CA GLY A 55 4.80 9.08 -8.61
C GLY A 55 4.19 10.31 -7.95
N TRP A 56 3.58 11.16 -8.78
CA TRP A 56 2.80 12.32 -8.33
C TRP A 56 1.31 12.08 -8.53
N TYR A 57 0.55 12.18 -7.44
CA TYR A 57 -0.87 11.82 -7.35
C TYR A 57 -1.67 12.92 -6.64
N PRO A 58 -2.04 14.00 -7.35
CA PRO A 58 -2.82 15.07 -6.75
C PRO A 58 -4.30 14.69 -6.52
N GLU A 59 -4.86 13.78 -7.31
CA GLU A 59 -6.30 13.44 -7.22
C GLU A 59 -6.58 12.02 -6.71
N LEU A 60 -5.54 11.23 -6.41
CA LEU A 60 -5.70 9.82 -6.02
C LEU A 60 -6.33 9.71 -4.63
N THR A 61 -7.52 9.12 -4.57
CA THR A 61 -8.29 8.96 -3.33
C THR A 61 -8.46 7.51 -2.91
N SER A 62 -8.30 6.57 -3.85
CA SER A 62 -8.52 5.14 -3.60
C SER A 62 -7.43 4.26 -4.20
N LEU A 63 -6.85 3.37 -3.40
CA LEU A 63 -5.90 2.36 -3.88
C LEU A 63 -6.22 1.01 -3.27
N VAL A 64 -6.36 -0.01 -4.12
CA VAL A 64 -6.64 -1.38 -3.69
C VAL A 64 -5.61 -2.32 -4.28
N ILE A 65 -4.87 -3.03 -3.41
CA ILE A 65 -3.94 -4.10 -3.78
C ILE A 65 -4.41 -5.38 -3.11
N ALA A 66 -4.96 -6.29 -3.90
CA ALA A 66 -5.37 -7.61 -3.45
C ALA A 66 -4.49 -8.68 -4.09
N CYS A 67 -3.87 -9.51 -3.26
CA CYS A 67 -3.34 -10.80 -3.74
C CYS A 67 -3.30 -11.82 -2.61
N SER A 68 -4.03 -12.92 -2.79
CA SER A 68 -4.18 -13.97 -1.79
C SER A 68 -2.84 -14.53 -1.30
N SER A 69 -1.93 -14.92 -2.19
CA SER A 69 -0.68 -15.60 -1.81
C SER A 69 0.57 -14.92 -2.37
N CYS A 70 0.58 -13.58 -2.43
CA CYS A 70 1.76 -12.82 -2.87
C CYS A 70 2.62 -12.38 -1.69
N LYS A 71 3.93 -12.63 -1.78
CA LYS A 71 4.89 -11.78 -1.07
C LYS A 71 4.87 -10.40 -1.73
N MET A 72 4.73 -9.35 -0.94
CA MET A 72 4.55 -7.99 -1.45
C MET A 72 5.62 -7.06 -0.89
N ASP A 73 6.20 -6.24 -1.76
CA ASP A 73 7.12 -5.14 -1.46
C ASP A 73 6.54 -3.88 -2.12
N LEU A 74 5.93 -3.00 -1.32
CA LEU A 74 5.15 -1.87 -1.79
C LEU A 74 5.75 -0.55 -1.26
N ASP A 75 6.15 0.32 -2.17
CA ASP A 75 6.79 1.61 -1.86
C ASP A 75 5.82 2.77 -2.17
N PHE A 76 5.35 3.46 -1.14
CA PHE A 76 4.37 4.55 -1.22
C PHE A 76 4.98 5.95 -1.11
N ARG A 77 6.31 6.09 -1.27
CA ARG A 77 7.02 7.38 -1.13
C ARG A 77 6.80 8.35 -2.29
N GLY A 78 5.62 8.31 -2.90
CA GLY A 78 5.18 9.27 -3.90
C GLY A 78 4.82 10.62 -3.29
N LYS A 79 4.48 11.55 -4.17
CA LYS A 79 3.99 12.87 -3.80
C LYS A 79 2.45 12.87 -3.83
N TRP A 80 1.87 12.93 -2.64
CA TRP A 80 0.43 12.89 -2.41
C TRP A 80 -0.08 14.30 -2.10
N GLU A 81 -1.14 14.75 -2.78
CA GLU A 81 -1.76 16.07 -2.51
C GLU A 81 -3.21 15.97 -2.05
N LYS A 82 -3.69 14.74 -1.80
CA LYS A 82 -5.04 14.46 -1.32
C LYS A 82 -5.02 13.33 -0.31
N ASN A 83 -6.00 13.34 0.60
CA ASN A 83 -6.20 12.22 1.51
C ASN A 83 -6.62 10.99 0.71
N THR A 84 -5.97 9.86 0.99
CA THR A 84 -6.16 8.62 0.22
C THR A 84 -6.40 7.45 1.15
N SER A 85 -7.40 6.64 0.80
CA SER A 85 -7.65 5.34 1.43
C SER A 85 -6.96 4.25 0.63
N ILE A 86 -6.12 3.46 1.31
CA ILE A 86 -5.32 2.39 0.73
C ILE A 86 -5.69 1.07 1.39
N SER A 87 -6.17 0.10 0.60
CA SER A 87 -6.44 -1.25 1.06
C SER A 87 -5.39 -2.22 0.52
N VAL A 88 -4.74 -2.96 1.40
CA VAL A 88 -3.76 -4.00 1.04
C VAL A 88 -4.15 -5.31 1.70
N SER A 89 -4.32 -6.37 0.92
CA SER A 89 -4.75 -7.66 1.45
C SER A 89 -3.98 -8.85 0.88
N ASN A 90 -3.62 -9.76 1.79
CA ASN A 90 -3.14 -11.11 1.47
C ASN A 90 -3.60 -12.13 2.53
N GLU A 91 -3.28 -13.40 2.31
CA GLU A 91 -3.57 -14.49 3.25
C GLU A 91 -2.39 -14.74 4.19
N SER A 92 -1.26 -15.22 3.69
CA SER A 92 -0.19 -15.77 4.56
C SER A 92 1.22 -15.32 4.21
N ALA A 93 1.42 -14.67 3.07
CA ALA A 93 2.75 -14.28 2.62
C ALA A 93 3.23 -12.99 3.33
N PRO A 94 4.55 -12.74 3.39
CA PRO A 94 5.06 -11.49 3.93
C PRO A 94 4.66 -10.26 3.11
N LEU A 95 4.33 -9.17 3.79
CA LEU A 95 4.01 -7.86 3.23
C LEU A 95 4.97 -6.83 3.81
N THR A 96 5.61 -6.04 2.96
CA THR A 96 6.42 -4.89 3.36
C THR A 96 5.84 -3.63 2.75
N LEU A 97 5.58 -2.64 3.60
CA LEU A 97 5.05 -1.33 3.24
C LEU A 97 6.10 -0.28 3.61
N THR A 98 6.56 0.50 2.63
CA THR A 98 7.42 1.65 2.87
C THR A 98 6.61 2.93 2.69
N PHE A 99 6.59 3.79 3.70
CA PHE A 99 5.72 4.95 3.79
C PHE A 99 6.43 6.28 3.43
N PRO A 100 5.68 7.27 2.93
CA PRO A 100 6.16 8.65 2.83
C PRO A 100 6.42 9.25 4.21
N LYS A 101 7.35 10.21 4.28
CA LYS A 101 7.79 10.85 5.53
C LYS A 101 7.27 12.28 5.71
N ASP A 102 6.57 12.80 4.71
CA ASP A 102 6.10 14.18 4.57
C ASP A 102 4.58 14.33 4.73
N VAL A 103 3.85 13.22 4.94
CA VAL A 103 2.39 13.20 5.15
C VAL A 103 2.03 12.41 6.41
N GLY A 104 0.82 12.65 6.94
CA GLY A 104 0.23 11.81 7.98
C GLY A 104 0.01 10.39 7.45
N VAL A 105 0.32 9.38 8.26
CA VAL A 105 0.09 7.97 7.89
C VAL A 105 -0.61 7.28 9.05
N ILE A 106 -1.75 6.65 8.76
CA ILE A 106 -2.49 5.78 9.68
C ILE A 106 -2.52 4.39 9.07
N VAL A 107 -2.18 3.36 9.84
CA VAL A 107 -2.19 1.97 9.41
C VAL A 107 -3.04 1.14 10.36
N HIS A 108 -4.21 0.72 9.89
CA HIS A 108 -5.04 -0.27 10.52
C HIS A 108 -4.61 -1.66 10.06
N THR A 109 -4.13 -2.48 11.00
CA THR A 109 -3.72 -3.85 10.71
C THR A 109 -4.71 -4.85 11.27
N LYS A 110 -5.08 -5.84 10.45
CA LYS A 110 -5.84 -7.03 10.86
C LYS A 110 -5.01 -8.26 10.52
N VAL A 111 -4.54 -8.96 11.56
CA VAL A 111 -3.74 -10.19 11.43
C VAL A 111 -4.32 -11.31 12.27
N SER A 112 -4.10 -12.56 11.85
CA SER A 112 -4.45 -13.72 12.66
C SER A 112 -3.58 -13.86 13.91
N THR A 113 -3.93 -14.77 14.83
CA THR A 113 -3.10 -15.10 16.01
C THR A 113 -1.71 -15.63 15.68
N LYS A 114 -1.50 -16.13 14.46
CA LYS A 114 -0.21 -16.59 13.96
C LYS A 114 0.57 -15.50 13.22
N GLY A 115 -0.08 -14.37 12.92
CA GLY A 115 0.52 -13.27 12.20
C GLY A 115 1.32 -12.34 13.10
N LYS A 116 2.22 -11.58 12.51
CA LYS A 116 3.06 -10.60 13.22
C LYS A 116 3.04 -9.27 12.49
N VAL A 117 3.01 -8.18 13.26
CA VAL A 117 3.31 -6.84 12.73
C VAL A 117 4.65 -6.43 13.29
N ILE A 118 5.59 -6.10 12.41
CA ILE A 118 6.89 -5.52 12.72
C ILE A 118 6.81 -4.06 12.30
N VAL A 119 7.21 -3.19 13.21
CA VAL A 119 7.19 -1.75 13.01
C VAL A 119 8.61 -1.26 13.08
N GLU A 120 9.07 -0.63 12.00
CA GLU A 120 10.36 0.03 11.91
C GLU A 120 10.11 1.55 11.85
N GLY A 121 10.90 2.32 12.60
CA GLY A 121 10.72 3.77 12.70
C GLY A 121 9.75 4.22 13.79
N ASN A 122 9.28 5.46 13.69
CA ASN A 122 8.62 6.21 14.77
C ASN A 122 7.10 6.16 14.67
N PHE A 123 6.54 4.97 14.53
CA PHE A 123 5.09 4.79 14.58
C PHE A 123 4.64 4.58 16.02
N GLU A 124 3.68 5.39 16.45
CA GLU A 124 2.96 5.18 17.70
C GLU A 124 1.87 4.14 17.49
N LYS A 125 1.76 3.21 18.43
CA LYS A 125 0.74 2.16 18.40
C LYS A 125 -0.44 2.56 19.28
N GLN A 126 -1.62 2.60 18.69
CA GLN A 126 -2.88 2.86 19.38
C GLN A 126 -3.80 1.62 19.33
N GLY A 127 -4.48 1.36 20.44
CA GLY A 127 -5.45 0.27 20.59
C GLY A 127 -4.99 -0.88 21.48
N ARG A 128 -5.97 -1.56 22.09
CA ARG A 128 -5.78 -2.74 22.96
C ARG A 128 -6.40 -3.96 22.28
N GLY A 129 -5.73 -5.12 22.36
CA GLY A 129 -6.23 -6.38 21.80
C GLY A 129 -5.32 -7.02 20.74
N ILE A 130 -5.70 -8.23 20.32
CA ILE A 130 -4.87 -9.10 19.46
C ILE A 130 -5.14 -8.84 17.96
N TRP A 131 -6.37 -8.47 17.60
CA TRP A 131 -6.89 -8.65 16.23
C TRP A 131 -6.96 -7.38 15.37
N LYS A 132 -6.94 -6.18 15.97
CA LYS A 132 -6.93 -4.89 15.27
C LYS A 132 -5.99 -3.94 15.99
N LYS A 133 -4.92 -3.52 15.31
CA LYS A 133 -3.96 -2.55 15.84
C LYS A 133 -3.84 -1.40 14.88
N THR A 134 -3.87 -0.19 15.41
CA THR A 134 -3.64 1.03 14.64
C THR A 134 -2.23 1.53 14.93
N TYR A 135 -1.54 1.93 13.88
CA TYR A 135 -0.24 2.59 13.97
C TYR A 135 -0.34 3.93 13.26
N HIS A 136 0.26 4.97 13.80
CA HIS A 136 0.32 6.26 13.13
C HIS A 136 1.67 6.94 13.32
N ASN A 137 2.08 7.76 12.34
CA ASN A 137 3.25 8.62 12.51
C ASN A 137 2.88 9.91 13.25
N SER A 138 3.89 10.71 13.59
CA SER A 138 3.71 11.98 14.30
C SER A 138 3.08 13.09 13.45
N LEU A 139 2.90 12.89 12.14
CA LEU A 139 2.33 13.89 11.24
C LEU A 139 0.80 13.85 11.16
N VAL A 140 0.16 12.82 11.73
CA VAL A 140 -1.30 12.74 11.79
C VAL A 140 -1.86 13.91 12.61
N GLY A 141 -2.74 14.71 12.00
CA GLY A 141 -3.31 15.93 12.59
C GLY A 141 -2.41 17.17 12.50
N ILE A 142 -1.20 17.05 11.95
CA ILE A 142 -0.26 18.15 11.73
C ILE A 142 -0.08 18.43 10.23
N ALA A 143 0.16 17.39 9.44
CA ALA A 143 0.29 17.50 8.00
C ALA A 143 -1.09 17.73 7.35
N PRO A 144 -1.15 18.50 6.24
CA PRO A 144 -2.40 18.74 5.53
C PRO A 144 -2.98 17.48 4.88
N ILE A 145 -2.11 16.50 4.58
CA ILE A 145 -2.46 15.25 3.91
C ILE A 145 -2.28 14.08 4.87
N THR A 146 -3.23 13.15 4.85
CA THR A 146 -3.16 11.88 5.58
C THR A 146 -3.52 10.71 4.66
N LEU A 147 -2.66 9.68 4.66
CA LEU A 147 -2.91 8.40 4.01
C LEU A 147 -3.40 7.39 5.06
N VAL A 148 -4.50 6.72 4.75
CA VAL A 148 -5.11 5.73 5.64
C VAL A 148 -5.00 4.36 5.00
N PHE A 149 -4.27 3.45 5.65
CA PHE A 149 -4.00 2.10 5.19
C PHE A 149 -4.84 1.09 5.98
N ASP A 150 -5.65 0.31 5.29
CA ASP A 150 -6.30 -0.90 5.80
C ASP A 150 -5.54 -2.13 5.30
N VAL A 151 -4.80 -2.78 6.21
CA VAL A 151 -3.87 -3.85 5.88
C VAL A 151 -4.33 -5.16 6.51
N HIS A 152 -4.64 -6.15 5.67
CA HIS A 152 -5.15 -7.45 6.10
C HIS A 152 -4.21 -8.60 5.72
N SER A 153 -3.87 -9.45 6.69
CA SER A 153 -3.19 -10.74 6.49
C SER A 153 -3.92 -11.86 7.24
N GLY A 154 -4.66 -12.70 6.51
CA GLY A 154 -5.69 -13.60 7.06
C GLY A 154 -5.19 -14.83 7.83
N SER A 155 -4.03 -15.39 7.49
CA SER A 155 -3.63 -16.76 7.83
C SER A 155 -2.23 -16.90 8.44
N GLY A 156 -1.55 -15.80 8.79
CA GLY A 156 -0.29 -15.82 9.57
C GLY A 156 0.91 -15.17 8.91
N GLY A 157 0.71 -14.21 7.99
CA GLY A 157 1.79 -13.45 7.39
C GLY A 157 2.47 -12.48 8.38
N THR A 158 3.64 -12.00 7.98
CA THR A 158 4.32 -10.87 8.63
C THR A 158 4.04 -9.61 7.83
N ILE A 159 3.53 -8.57 8.50
CA ILE A 159 3.42 -7.22 7.96
C ILE A 159 4.58 -6.40 8.53
N THR A 160 5.44 -5.87 7.68
CA THR A 160 6.50 -4.93 8.06
C THR A 160 6.10 -3.52 7.62
N LEU A 161 6.12 -2.59 8.56
CA LEU A 161 5.85 -1.16 8.37
C LEU A 161 7.18 -0.41 8.42
N GLN A 162 7.55 0.33 7.37
CA GLN A 162 8.86 1.02 7.21
C GLN A 162 8.73 2.49 6.81
#